data_AF-A0A660NI75-F1
#
_entry.id   AF-A0A660NI75-F1
#
_cell.length_a   1.000
_cell.length_b   1.000
_cell.length_c   1.000
_cell.angle_alpha   90.00
_cell.angle_beta   90.00
_cell.angle_gamma   90.00
#
_symmetry.space_group_name_H-M   'P 1'
#
loop_
_entity.id
_entity.type
_entity.pdbx_description
1 polymer ?
#
loop_
_entity_poly.entity_id
_entity_poly.type
_entity_poly.pdbx_seq_one_letter_code
_entity_poly.pdbx_strand_id
1 'polypeptide(L)'
;GDLVELYNERGALVVGARVSDRIMPGVVSIYEGAWPQLDSKGRCNNGLVNFITSSRPASGLTQATTADTCLASLRKCRDADPGGSRAFEPPRIIRKTGLKIDEEVFGLDRAEALREKAIASMSPGEKIFYQRCTVCHGPRDPAQFTPRQWQGITQSMFPRAGLTPDEQKLVREFLMKNAKAE
;
A
#
# COMPACT_ATOMS: atom_id res chain seq x y z
N GLY A 1 -33.54 0.46 -14.57
CA GLY A 1 -34.58 1.51 -14.70
C GLY A 1 -34.03 2.62 -15.58
N ASP A 2 -34.64 3.81 -15.50
CA ASP A 2 -34.14 5.00 -16.19
C ASP A 2 -32.75 5.41 -15.68
N LEU A 3 -31.95 6.02 -16.55
CA LEU A 3 -30.75 6.74 -16.12
C LEU A 3 -31.16 8.05 -15.46
N VAL A 4 -30.52 8.34 -14.33
CA VAL A 4 -30.71 9.57 -13.57
C VAL A 4 -29.37 10.21 -13.27
N GLU A 5 -29.37 11.53 -13.22
CA GLU A 5 -28.23 12.31 -12.77
C GLU A 5 -28.47 12.76 -11.32
N LEU A 6 -27.55 12.37 -10.43
CA LEU A 6 -27.51 12.83 -9.05
C LEU A 6 -26.37 13.83 -8.91
N TYR A 7 -26.67 15.06 -8.48
CA TYR A 7 -25.71 16.16 -8.55
C TYR A 7 -25.82 17.15 -7.39
N ASN A 8 -24.72 17.85 -7.14
CA ASN A 8 -24.67 19.06 -6.32
C ASN A 8 -23.53 19.95 -6.82
N GLU A 9 -23.20 20.99 -6.06
CA GLU A 9 -22.12 21.95 -6.35
C GLU A 9 -20.70 21.34 -6.41
N ARG A 10 -20.49 20.13 -5.87
CA ARG A 10 -19.19 19.44 -5.90
C ARG A 10 -19.00 18.58 -7.14
N GLY A 11 -20.08 18.05 -7.70
CA GLY A 11 -20.01 17.16 -8.86
C GLY A 11 -21.35 16.50 -9.19
N ALA A 12 -21.27 15.50 -10.07
CA ALA A 12 -22.44 14.77 -10.53
C ALA A 12 -22.11 13.32 -10.91
N LEU A 13 -23.12 12.47 -10.82
CA LEU A 13 -23.08 11.04 -11.11
C LEU A 13 -24.20 10.71 -12.10
N VAL A 14 -23.97 9.75 -13.00
CA VAL A 14 -25.04 9.11 -13.78
C VAL A 14 -25.20 7.67 -13.28
N VAL A 15 -26.38 7.33 -12.79
CA VAL A 15 -26.70 6.02 -12.21
C VAL A 15 -28.06 5.51 -12.70
N GLY A 16 -28.30 4.20 -12.57
CA GLY A 16 -29.59 3.60 -12.88
C GLY A 16 -30.56 3.70 -11.71
N ALA A 17 -31.76 4.22 -11.93
CA ALA A 17 -32.80 4.28 -10.91
C ALA A 17 -33.40 2.89 -10.63
N ARG A 18 -33.49 2.55 -9.33
CA ARG A 18 -34.23 1.41 -8.79
C ARG A 18 -35.19 1.92 -7.71
N VAL A 19 -36.48 1.96 -8.02
CA VAL A 19 -37.51 2.37 -7.06
C VAL A 19 -37.71 1.26 -6.03
N SER A 20 -37.82 1.65 -4.76
CA SER A 20 -37.97 0.74 -3.63
C SER A 20 -38.78 1.44 -2.53
N ASP A 21 -39.67 0.70 -1.88
CA ASP A 21 -40.41 1.10 -0.68
C ASP A 21 -39.60 0.93 0.62
N ARG A 22 -38.43 0.27 0.54
CA ARG A 22 -37.50 0.06 1.67
C ARG A 22 -36.65 1.28 2.04
N ILE A 23 -36.84 2.42 1.38
CA ILE A 23 -36.10 3.66 1.66
C ILE A 23 -37.12 4.79 1.86
N MET A 24 -36.87 5.65 2.85
CA MET A 24 -37.81 6.72 3.17
C MET A 24 -37.93 7.73 2.01
N PRO A 25 -39.10 8.38 1.84
CA PRO A 25 -39.27 9.43 0.84
C PRO A 25 -38.22 10.54 0.97
N GLY A 26 -37.67 10.98 -0.16
CA GLY A 26 -36.64 12.02 -0.21
C GLY A 26 -35.20 11.53 -0.02
N VAL A 27 -34.99 10.24 0.22
CA VAL A 27 -33.64 9.66 0.39
C VAL A 27 -33.28 8.77 -0.78
N VAL A 28 -32.02 8.86 -1.22
CA VAL A 28 -31.40 8.00 -2.23
C VAL A 28 -30.29 7.21 -1.55
N SER A 29 -30.18 5.91 -1.84
CA SER A 29 -29.08 5.07 -1.39
C SER A 29 -28.21 4.67 -2.59
N ILE A 30 -26.91 4.96 -2.50
CA ILE A 30 -25.88 4.51 -3.43
C ILE A 30 -24.73 4.00 -2.58
N TYR A 31 -24.30 2.77 -2.83
CA TYR A 31 -23.15 2.19 -2.13
C TYR A 31 -21.85 2.81 -2.65
N GLU A 32 -20.86 2.91 -1.76
CA GLU A 32 -19.50 3.31 -2.12
C GLU A 32 -18.76 2.20 -2.90
N GLY A 33 -17.55 2.50 -3.37
CA GLY A 33 -16.66 1.50 -3.97
C GLY A 33 -16.71 1.39 -5.50
N ALA A 34 -17.63 2.09 -6.17
CA ALA A 34 -17.66 2.12 -7.63
C ALA A 34 -16.38 2.75 -8.19
N TRP A 35 -15.82 2.16 -9.26
CA TRP A 35 -14.59 2.66 -9.88
C TRP A 35 -14.83 4.00 -10.59
N PRO A 36 -13.90 4.96 -10.54
CA PRO A 36 -14.10 6.27 -11.15
C PRO A 36 -14.01 6.17 -12.67
N GLN A 37 -15.00 6.75 -13.35
CA GLN A 37 -15.00 6.94 -14.80
C GLN A 37 -15.77 8.20 -15.13
N LEU A 38 -15.11 9.14 -15.80
CA LEU A 38 -15.73 10.39 -16.25
C LEU A 38 -16.37 10.18 -17.63
N ASP A 39 -17.57 10.72 -17.79
CA ASP A 39 -18.15 10.96 -19.11
C ASP A 39 -17.61 12.25 -19.74
N SER A 40 -17.98 12.51 -20.99
CA SER A 40 -17.61 13.70 -21.75
C SER A 40 -18.03 15.03 -21.11
N LYS A 41 -18.91 14.99 -20.11
CA LYS A 41 -19.47 16.15 -19.39
C LYS A 41 -18.89 16.29 -17.99
N GLY A 42 -17.93 15.44 -17.61
CA GLY A 42 -17.29 15.48 -16.29
C GLY A 42 -18.12 14.84 -15.17
N ARG A 43 -19.19 14.11 -15.49
CA ARG A 43 -19.97 13.35 -14.50
C ARG A 43 -19.35 11.96 -14.33
N CYS A 44 -19.44 11.39 -13.14
CA CYS A 44 -19.09 9.99 -12.96
C CYS A 44 -20.18 9.10 -13.56
N ASN A 45 -19.93 8.40 -14.66
CA ASN A 45 -20.93 7.52 -15.30
C ASN A 45 -20.90 6.07 -14.81
N ASN A 46 -20.12 5.79 -13.77
CA ASN A 46 -20.04 4.49 -13.11
C ASN A 46 -20.60 4.51 -11.67
N GLY A 47 -21.03 5.68 -11.17
CA GLY A 47 -21.69 5.81 -9.88
C GLY A 47 -20.79 5.94 -8.64
N LEU A 48 -19.56 6.47 -8.78
CA LEU A 48 -18.69 6.74 -7.63
C LEU A 48 -19.27 7.88 -6.78
N VAL A 49 -20.01 7.53 -5.73
CA VAL A 49 -20.76 8.49 -4.89
C VAL A 49 -19.87 9.54 -4.22
N ASN A 50 -18.61 9.21 -3.94
CA ASN A 50 -17.66 10.13 -3.32
C ASN A 50 -17.28 11.35 -4.18
N PHE A 51 -17.74 11.45 -5.43
CA PHE A 51 -17.63 12.69 -6.22
C PHE A 51 -18.57 13.81 -5.74
N ILE A 52 -19.60 13.47 -4.97
CA ILE A 52 -20.58 14.44 -4.46
C ILE A 52 -20.58 14.55 -2.93
N THR A 53 -19.78 13.74 -2.23
CA THR A 53 -19.65 13.78 -0.76
C THR A 53 -18.74 14.93 -0.30
N SER A 54 -18.84 15.30 0.98
CA SER A 54 -18.09 16.41 1.57
C SER A 54 -16.66 15.98 1.95
N SER A 55 -15.68 16.84 1.64
CA SER A 55 -14.32 16.74 2.17
C SER A 55 -14.11 17.53 3.47
N ARG A 56 -15.16 18.14 4.02
CA ARG A 56 -15.08 18.89 5.28
C ARG A 56 -14.86 17.93 6.44
N PRO A 57 -13.93 18.25 7.37
CA PRO A 57 -13.75 17.46 8.57
C PRO A 57 -14.96 17.54 9.49
N ALA A 58 -15.19 16.50 10.28
CA ALA A 58 -16.28 16.45 11.25
C ALA A 58 -16.22 17.59 12.29
N SER A 59 -15.02 17.97 12.71
CA SER A 59 -14.79 19.09 13.64
C SER A 59 -13.32 19.52 13.63
N GLY A 60 -13.02 20.67 14.24
CA GLY A 60 -11.66 21.11 14.52
C GLY A 60 -10.82 20.10 15.34
N LEU A 61 -11.48 19.31 16.20
CA LEU A 61 -10.85 18.35 17.10
C LEU A 61 -10.53 17.02 16.42
N THR A 62 -11.53 16.35 15.86
CA THR A 62 -11.42 14.96 15.41
C THR A 62 -10.92 14.82 13.98
N GLN A 63 -11.17 15.82 13.13
CA GLN A 63 -10.78 15.80 11.71
C GLN A 63 -11.23 14.55 10.92
N ALA A 64 -12.25 13.84 11.41
CA ALA A 64 -12.76 12.62 10.78
C ALA A 64 -13.59 12.92 9.51
N THR A 65 -13.80 11.90 8.67
CA THR A 65 -14.63 11.99 7.46
C THR A 65 -16.12 12.24 7.78
N THR A 66 -16.81 12.93 6.86
CA THR A 66 -18.25 13.24 6.95
C THR A 66 -19.02 12.79 5.69
N ALA A 67 -18.56 11.74 5.03
CA ALA A 67 -19.05 11.33 3.71
C ALA A 67 -20.57 11.14 3.62
N ASP A 68 -21.21 10.58 4.66
CA ASP A 68 -22.66 10.31 4.69
C ASP A 68 -23.52 11.54 4.96
N THR A 69 -22.92 12.70 5.25
CA THR A 69 -23.63 13.99 5.28
C THR A 69 -23.61 14.62 3.88
N CYS A 70 -24.54 14.20 3.03
CA CYS A 70 -24.60 14.62 1.63
C CYS A 70 -26.01 14.98 1.18
N LEU A 71 -26.19 16.22 0.72
CA LEU A 71 -27.38 16.67 0.01
C LEU A 71 -27.10 16.72 -1.50
N ALA A 72 -28.07 16.30 -2.29
CA ALA A 72 -28.00 16.28 -3.74
C ALA A 72 -29.40 16.42 -4.36
N SER A 73 -29.44 16.85 -5.62
CA SER A 73 -30.63 16.89 -6.45
C SER A 73 -30.60 15.77 -7.48
N LEU A 74 -31.78 15.27 -7.85
CA LEU A 74 -31.94 14.18 -8.82
C LEU A 74 -32.73 14.68 -10.04
N ARG A 75 -32.28 14.34 -11.25
CA ARG A 75 -33.05 14.56 -12.49
C ARG A 75 -32.91 13.36 -13.43
N LYS A 76 -33.86 13.21 -14.36
CA LYS A 76 -33.73 12.21 -15.44
C LYS A 76 -32.54 12.57 -16.34
N CYS A 77 -31.64 11.61 -16.55
CA CYS A 77 -30.51 11.79 -17.45
C CYS A 77 -30.98 11.52 -18.88
N ARG A 78 -30.87 12.54 -19.75
CA ARG A 78 -31.33 12.48 -21.15
C ARG A 78 -30.19 12.48 -22.17
N ASP A 79 -28.97 12.65 -21.68
CA ASP A 79 -27.77 12.93 -22.46
C ASP A 79 -26.58 12.11 -21.93
N ALA A 80 -26.81 10.87 -21.50
CA ALA A 80 -25.73 9.96 -21.15
C ALA A 80 -24.85 9.70 -22.38
N ASP A 81 -23.54 9.58 -22.17
CA ASP A 81 -22.62 9.23 -23.26
C ASP A 81 -22.96 7.85 -23.83
N PRO A 82 -22.89 7.69 -25.17
CA PRO A 82 -23.10 6.39 -25.80
C PRO A 82 -22.00 5.42 -25.39
N GLY A 83 -22.35 4.15 -25.18
CA GLY A 83 -21.41 3.09 -24.81
C GLY A 83 -21.21 2.88 -23.30
N GLY A 84 -21.74 3.76 -22.45
CA GLY A 84 -21.74 3.56 -21.00
C GLY A 84 -20.35 3.72 -20.34
N SER A 85 -20.20 3.11 -19.16
CA SER A 85 -18.95 3.17 -18.38
C SER A 85 -17.88 2.25 -18.96
N ARG A 86 -16.66 2.78 -19.12
CA ARG A 86 -15.45 2.00 -19.47
C ARG A 86 -14.58 1.71 -18.25
N ALA A 87 -15.09 1.87 -17.03
CA ALA A 87 -14.30 1.71 -15.80
C ALA A 87 -13.63 0.33 -15.67
N PHE A 88 -14.22 -0.70 -16.29
CA PHE A 88 -13.75 -2.08 -16.24
C PHE A 88 -12.98 -2.49 -17.49
N GLU A 89 -12.82 -1.58 -18.45
CA GLU A 89 -11.99 -1.83 -19.62
C GLU A 89 -10.51 -1.65 -19.24
N PRO A 90 -9.65 -2.62 -19.53
CA PRO A 90 -8.23 -2.46 -19.28
C PRO A 90 -7.69 -1.28 -20.09
N PRO A 91 -6.80 -0.45 -19.52
CA PRO A 91 -6.20 0.65 -20.26
C PRO A 91 -5.39 0.11 -21.43
N ARG A 92 -5.28 0.91 -22.50
CA ARG A 92 -4.43 0.58 -23.63
C ARG A 92 -2.98 0.42 -23.16
N ILE A 93 -2.46 -0.80 -23.23
CA ILE A 93 -1.06 -1.08 -22.89
C ILE A 93 -0.17 -0.60 -24.03
N ILE A 94 0.63 0.43 -23.76
CA ILE A 94 1.67 0.89 -24.68
C ILE A 94 2.96 0.15 -24.33
N ARG A 95 3.34 -0.84 -25.14
CA ARG A 95 4.65 -1.51 -25.00
C ARG A 95 5.75 -0.59 -25.55
N LYS A 96 6.29 0.27 -24.69
CA LYS A 96 7.53 1.02 -24.99
C LYS A 96 8.73 0.14 -24.67
N THR A 97 9.23 -0.60 -25.64
CA THR A 97 10.53 -1.27 -25.55
C THR A 97 11.62 -0.20 -25.69
N GLY A 98 12.27 0.17 -24.58
CA GLY A 98 13.35 1.16 -24.57
C GLY A 98 13.26 2.26 -23.52
N LEU A 99 12.33 2.18 -22.56
CA LEU A 99 12.38 3.02 -21.35
C LEU A 99 13.69 2.72 -20.60
N LYS A 100 14.67 3.61 -20.73
CA LYS A 100 15.81 3.68 -19.83
C LYS A 100 15.39 4.54 -18.65
N ILE A 101 15.30 3.93 -17.48
CA ILE A 101 15.25 4.71 -16.24
C ILE A 101 16.70 5.08 -15.95
N ASP A 102 16.96 6.37 -15.74
CA ASP A 102 18.28 6.84 -15.38
C ASP A 102 18.71 6.18 -14.06
N GLU A 103 19.91 5.63 -14.01
CA GLU A 103 20.43 4.94 -12.83
C GLU A 103 20.49 5.88 -11.61
N GLU A 104 20.66 7.18 -11.84
CA GLU A 104 20.63 8.23 -10.81
C GLU A 104 19.27 8.27 -10.06
N VAL A 105 18.16 7.93 -10.72
CA VAL A 105 16.81 7.92 -10.11
C VAL A 105 16.74 6.93 -8.96
N PHE A 106 17.46 5.82 -9.07
CA PHE A 106 17.46 4.79 -8.03
C PHE A 106 18.38 5.14 -6.86
N GLY A 107 19.31 6.09 -7.03
CA GLY A 107 20.25 6.48 -5.99
C GLY A 107 21.08 5.32 -5.45
N LEU A 108 21.40 4.32 -6.29
CA LEU A 108 22.06 3.09 -5.87
C LEU A 108 23.45 3.35 -5.29
N ASP A 109 24.20 4.32 -5.83
CA ASP A 109 25.50 4.73 -5.30
C ASP A 109 25.43 5.14 -3.83
N ARG A 110 24.36 5.84 -3.44
CA ARG A 110 24.14 6.21 -2.04
C ARG A 110 23.86 4.98 -1.18
N ALA A 111 23.05 4.05 -1.67
CA ALA A 111 22.74 2.82 -0.96
C ALA A 111 23.99 1.95 -0.78
N GLU A 112 24.84 1.85 -1.80
CA GLU A 112 26.12 1.16 -1.76
C GLU A 112 27.09 1.83 -0.77
N ALA A 113 27.28 3.15 -0.86
CA ALA A 113 28.14 3.88 0.05
C ALA A 113 27.67 3.79 1.52
N LEU A 114 26.36 3.80 1.77
CA LEU A 114 25.81 3.59 3.11
C LEU A 114 26.03 2.16 3.60
N ARG A 115 25.86 1.17 2.72
CA ARG A 115 26.10 -0.24 3.04
C ARG A 115 27.58 -0.49 3.35
N GLU A 116 28.49 0.04 2.54
CA GLU A 116 29.93 -0.05 2.77
C GLU A 116 30.33 0.57 4.11
N LYS A 117 29.87 1.79 4.39
CA LYS A 117 30.11 2.44 5.70
C LYS A 117 29.55 1.62 6.86
N ALA A 118 28.36 1.06 6.71
CA ALA A 118 27.72 0.26 7.76
C ALA A 118 28.49 -1.04 8.06
N ILE A 119 29.12 -1.66 7.06
CA ILE A 119 29.87 -2.91 7.23
C ILE A 119 31.38 -2.69 7.47
N ALA A 120 31.92 -1.50 7.23
CA ALA A 120 33.37 -1.25 7.28
C ALA A 120 33.98 -1.59 8.64
N SER A 121 33.29 -1.28 9.74
CA SER A 121 33.74 -1.55 11.11
C SER A 121 33.38 -2.94 11.64
N MET A 122 32.62 -3.73 10.88
CA MET A 122 32.11 -5.01 11.35
C MET A 122 33.18 -6.11 11.28
N SER A 123 33.20 -6.98 12.29
CA SER A 123 34.03 -8.19 12.25
C SER A 123 33.55 -9.16 11.15
N PRO A 124 34.39 -10.11 10.67
CA PRO A 124 33.96 -11.10 9.69
C PRO A 124 32.71 -11.88 10.11
N GLY A 125 32.61 -12.28 11.38
CA GLY A 125 31.43 -12.98 11.92
C GLY A 125 30.18 -12.10 11.99
N GLU A 126 30.34 -10.83 12.35
CA GLU A 126 29.25 -9.85 12.39
C GLU A 126 28.67 -9.57 10.99
N LYS A 127 29.53 -9.42 9.98
CA LYS A 127 29.11 -9.27 8.58
C LYS A 127 28.25 -10.44 8.14
N ILE A 128 28.72 -11.67 8.38
CA ILE A 128 27.99 -12.88 8.01
C ILE A 128 26.65 -12.95 8.74
N PHE A 129 26.61 -12.62 10.03
CA PHE A 129 25.39 -12.62 10.82
C PHE A 129 24.31 -11.69 10.21
N TYR A 130 24.62 -10.42 10.00
CA TYR A 130 23.65 -9.45 9.48
C TYR A 130 23.33 -9.64 7.98
N GLN A 131 24.23 -10.22 7.19
CA GLN A 131 24.01 -10.40 5.75
C GLN A 131 23.30 -11.72 5.41
N ARG A 132 23.45 -12.75 6.23
CA ARG A 132 22.98 -14.11 5.90
C ARG A 132 22.08 -14.73 6.96
N CYS A 133 22.23 -14.37 8.23
CA CYS A 133 21.45 -14.97 9.31
C CYS A 133 20.18 -14.17 9.66
N THR A 134 20.13 -12.88 9.34
CA THR A 134 18.98 -11.99 9.63
C THR A 134 18.13 -11.68 8.40
N VAL A 135 18.19 -12.53 7.37
CA VAL A 135 17.43 -12.33 6.12
C VAL A 135 16.04 -12.97 6.18
N CYS A 136 15.88 -14.04 6.97
CA CYS A 136 14.60 -14.74 7.10
C CYS A 136 13.62 -14.05 8.07
N HIS A 137 14.14 -13.23 8.97
CA HIS A 137 13.39 -12.38 9.90
C HIS A 137 14.23 -11.16 10.25
N GLY A 138 13.61 -10.08 10.73
CA GLY A 138 14.34 -8.88 11.13
C GLY A 138 15.50 -9.16 12.10
N PRO A 139 16.60 -8.39 12.03
CA PRO A 139 17.80 -8.62 12.81
C PRO A 139 17.50 -8.56 14.31
N ARG A 140 17.88 -9.62 15.03
CA ARG A 140 17.84 -9.66 16.49
C ARG A 140 19.15 -9.11 17.02
N ASP A 141 19.05 -8.30 18.07
CA ASP A 141 20.23 -7.81 18.79
C ASP A 141 20.89 -8.99 19.56
N PRO A 142 22.19 -9.28 19.32
CA PRO A 142 22.94 -10.29 20.07
C PRO A 142 22.78 -10.21 21.59
N ALA A 143 22.64 -9.01 22.14
CA ALA A 143 22.52 -8.77 23.59
C ALA A 143 21.16 -9.18 24.18
N GLN A 144 20.20 -9.61 23.36
CA GLN A 144 18.89 -10.11 23.83
C GLN A 144 18.94 -11.54 24.36
N PHE A 145 19.97 -12.32 24.00
CA PHE A 145 20.06 -13.74 24.33
C PHE A 145 21.38 -14.08 25.03
N THR A 146 21.34 -15.07 25.92
CA THR A 146 22.54 -15.57 26.60
C THR A 146 23.38 -16.46 25.67
N PRO A 147 24.67 -16.72 25.99
CA PRO A 147 25.51 -17.66 25.26
C PRO A 147 24.83 -19.02 25.04
N ARG A 148 24.21 -19.56 26.09
CA ARG A 148 23.51 -20.86 26.02
C ARG A 148 22.32 -20.83 25.05
N GLN A 149 21.57 -19.73 25.02
CA GLN A 149 20.46 -19.57 24.08
C GLN A 149 20.96 -19.47 22.63
N TRP A 150 22.02 -18.70 22.39
CA TRP A 150 22.62 -18.59 21.06
C TRP A 150 23.15 -19.93 20.53
N GLN A 151 23.71 -20.79 21.40
CA GLN A 151 24.13 -22.14 21.00
C GLN A 151 22.98 -22.98 20.45
N GLY A 152 21.77 -22.84 21.00
CA GLY A 152 20.57 -23.51 20.48
C GLY A 152 20.04 -22.87 19.20
N ILE A 153 19.91 -21.55 19.18
CA ILE A 153 19.35 -20.79 18.03
C ILE A 153 20.19 -21.06 16.77
N THR A 154 21.50 -21.00 16.89
CA THR A 154 22.44 -21.15 15.77
C THR A 154 22.37 -22.51 15.08
N GLN A 155 21.93 -23.58 15.78
CA GLN A 155 21.76 -24.92 15.17
C GLN A 155 20.73 -24.92 14.04
N SER A 156 19.69 -24.10 14.15
CA SER A 156 18.66 -23.98 13.11
C SER A 156 18.99 -22.88 12.09
N MET A 157 19.65 -21.81 12.55
CA MET A 157 19.94 -20.63 11.75
C MET A 157 21.06 -20.88 10.73
N PHE A 158 22.15 -21.54 11.14
CA PHE A 158 23.33 -21.74 10.29
C PHE A 158 23.07 -22.62 9.05
N PRO A 159 22.35 -23.75 9.15
CA PRO A 159 22.03 -24.54 7.96
C PRO A 159 21.13 -23.79 6.98
N ARG A 160 20.16 -23.02 7.48
CA ARG A 160 19.25 -22.20 6.64
C ARG A 160 19.97 -21.05 5.95
N ALA A 161 20.95 -20.45 6.63
CA ALA A 161 21.83 -19.43 6.05
C ALA A 161 22.92 -20.04 5.14
N GLY A 162 23.06 -21.37 5.09
CA GLY A 162 24.05 -22.08 4.28
C GLY A 162 25.51 -21.85 4.70
N LEU A 163 25.78 -21.66 6.00
CA LEU A 163 27.13 -21.34 6.48
C LEU A 163 28.05 -22.58 6.48
N THR A 164 29.28 -22.40 6.00
CA THR A 164 30.37 -23.38 6.12
C THR A 164 30.85 -23.50 7.58
N PRO A 165 31.55 -24.59 7.98
CA PRO A 165 32.03 -24.76 9.35
C PRO A 165 32.88 -23.57 9.87
N ASP A 166 33.73 -22.99 9.01
CA ASP A 166 34.57 -21.84 9.38
C ASP A 166 33.74 -20.57 9.57
N GLU A 167 32.75 -20.33 8.71
CA GLU A 167 31.81 -19.21 8.87
C GLU A 167 30.95 -19.35 10.13
N GLN A 168 30.51 -20.58 10.44
CA GLN A 168 29.78 -20.86 11.67
C GLN A 168 30.60 -20.52 12.91
N LYS A 169 31.90 -20.81 12.89
CA LYS A 169 32.82 -20.46 13.97
C LYS A 169 32.92 -18.94 14.14
N LEU A 170 33.14 -18.20 13.04
CA LEU A 170 33.23 -16.74 13.08
C LEU A 170 31.95 -16.08 13.61
N VAL A 171 30.79 -16.52 13.15
CA VAL A 171 29.50 -15.98 13.63
C VAL A 171 29.28 -16.34 15.10
N ARG A 172 29.66 -17.56 15.52
CA ARG A 172 29.54 -17.97 16.92
C ARG A 172 30.43 -17.13 17.83
N GLU A 173 31.68 -16.87 17.45
CA GLU A 173 32.59 -16.00 18.20
C GLU A 173 32.01 -14.59 18.37
N PHE A 174 31.45 -14.01 17.30
CA PHE A 174 30.76 -12.73 17.36
C PHE A 174 29.56 -12.75 18.31
N LEU A 175 28.67 -13.75 18.19
CA LEU A 175 27.48 -13.86 19.02
C LEU A 175 27.80 -14.05 20.49
N MET A 176 28.78 -14.90 20.82
CA MET A 176 29.18 -15.15 22.22
C MET A 176 29.81 -13.92 22.86
N LYS A 177 30.59 -13.15 22.09
CA LYS A 177 31.22 -11.90 22.58
C LYS A 177 30.19 -10.81 22.90
N ASN A 178 29.07 -10.79 22.17
CA ASN A 178 28.04 -9.74 22.28
C ASN A 178 26.74 -10.24 22.93
N ALA A 179 26.75 -11.45 23.50
CA ALA A 179 25.59 -12.03 24.17
C ALA A 179 25.30 -11.31 25.50
N LYS A 180 24.06 -11.42 25.97
CA LYS A 180 23.70 -11.05 27.34
C LYS A 180 24.53 -11.87 28.32
N ALA A 181 25.05 -11.24 29.38
CA ALA A 181 25.65 -11.98 30.49
C ALA A 181 24.66 -13.05 31.03
N GLU A 182 25.21 -14.17 31.50
CA GLU A 182 24.44 -15.23 32.15
C GLU A 182 23.76 -14.73 33.43
#